data_AF-A0A9X0D2Z0-F1
#
_entry.id   AF-A0A9X0D2Z0-F1
#
_cell.length_a   1.000
_cell.length_b   1.000
_cell.length_c   1.000
_cell.angle_alpha   90.00
_cell.angle_beta   90.00
_cell.angle_gamma   90.00
#
_symmetry.space_group_name_H-M   'P 1'
#
loop_
_entity.id
_entity.type
_entity.pdbx_description
1 polymer ?
#
loop_
_entity_poly.entity_id
_entity_poly.type
_entity_poly.pdbx_seq_one_letter_code
_entity_poly.pdbx_strand_id
1 'polypeptide(L)'
;MTTRGATNPGFKPGIRDTVVATRKVDDIWLRESRENANYLGWRYVGTGNGVFRMTPGTLLAKSYDPTKQPWYHTAISNRGLVALTTPYMDAGGAGVVITAAHTLYYGKADHVHHTNDQVMGVMGADFSLVYFHR
;
A
#
# COMPACT_ATOMS: atom_id res chain seq x y z
N MET A 1 36.26 -3.21 11.75
CA MET A 1 36.01 -1.88 11.15
C MET A 1 34.52 -1.57 11.28
N THR A 2 34.15 -0.68 12.19
CA THR A 2 32.76 -0.26 12.42
C THR A 2 32.41 0.86 11.46
N THR A 3 31.54 0.60 10.48
CA THR A 3 30.92 1.64 9.66
C THR A 3 30.04 2.49 10.57
N ARG A 4 30.45 3.73 10.86
CA ARG A 4 29.59 4.75 11.47
C ARG A 4 28.42 4.98 10.51
N GLY A 5 27.26 4.40 10.82
CA GLY A 5 26.03 4.64 10.07
C GLY A 5 25.70 6.13 10.10
N ALA A 6 25.28 6.67 8.95
CA ALA A 6 24.83 8.06 8.85
C ALA A 6 23.74 8.33 9.89
N THR A 7 23.87 9.43 10.63
CA THR A 7 22.90 9.85 11.65
C THR A 7 21.53 10.05 11.00
N ASN A 8 20.48 9.51 11.61
CA ASN A 8 19.11 9.67 11.13
C ASN A 8 18.73 11.17 11.07
N PRO A 9 18.41 11.73 9.88
CA PRO A 9 18.14 13.17 9.71
C PRO A 9 16.76 13.62 10.22
N GLY A 10 16.10 12.84 11.08
CA GLY A 10 14.77 13.14 11.62
C GLY A 10 13.64 12.25 11.10
N PHE A 11 13.93 11.14 10.44
CA PHE A 11 12.90 10.17 10.08
C PHE A 11 12.36 9.44 11.31
N LYS A 12 11.09 9.02 11.24
CA LYS A 12 10.50 8.14 12.25
C LYS A 12 11.31 6.84 12.39
N PRO A 13 11.30 6.18 13.57
CA PRO A 13 11.93 4.88 13.73
C PRO A 13 11.41 3.84 12.72
N GLY A 14 12.28 2.94 12.26
CA GLY A 14 11.94 1.83 11.37
C GLY A 14 11.64 2.20 9.91
N ILE A 15 11.76 3.48 9.52
CA ILE A 15 11.53 3.93 8.13
C ILE A 15 12.46 3.22 7.15
N ARG A 16 13.76 3.14 7.44
CA ARG A 16 14.74 2.46 6.58
C ARG A 16 14.33 1.01 6.32
N ASP A 17 13.99 0.28 7.37
CA ASP A 17 13.65 -1.15 7.28
C ASP A 17 12.36 -1.33 6.49
N THR A 18 11.39 -0.43 6.66
CA THR A 18 10.11 -0.47 5.94
C THR A 18 10.29 -0.15 4.46
N VAL A 19 11.11 0.85 4.11
CA VAL A 19 11.46 1.15 2.72
C VAL A 19 12.13 -0.06 2.07
N VAL A 20 13.05 -0.72 2.76
CA VAL A 20 13.73 -1.92 2.26
C VAL A 20 12.77 -3.09 2.12
N ALA A 21 11.91 -3.36 3.11
CA ALA A 21 10.95 -4.45 3.11
C ALA A 21 9.94 -4.33 1.95
N THR A 22 9.49 -3.12 1.67
CA THR A 22 8.49 -2.86 0.63
C THR A 22 9.08 -2.70 -0.77
N ARG A 23 10.42 -2.63 -0.94
CA ARG A 23 11.05 -2.34 -2.25
C ARG A 23 10.74 -3.37 -3.33
N LYS A 24 10.56 -4.64 -2.97
CA LYS A 24 10.39 -5.73 -3.94
C LYS A 24 9.06 -5.64 -4.69
N VAL A 25 8.10 -4.90 -4.13
CA VAL A 25 6.80 -4.64 -4.73
C VAL A 25 6.95 -3.88 -6.04
N ASP A 26 7.92 -2.96 -6.14
CA ASP A 26 8.19 -2.23 -7.39
C ASP A 26 8.60 -3.19 -8.51
N ASP A 27 9.48 -4.16 -8.22
CA ASP A 27 9.91 -5.18 -9.20
C ASP A 27 8.74 -6.01 -9.70
N ILE A 28 7.80 -6.36 -8.82
CA ILE A 28 6.61 -7.17 -9.17
C ILE A 28 5.73 -6.37 -10.12
N TRP A 29 5.37 -5.15 -9.75
CA TRP A 29 4.44 -4.35 -10.54
C TRP A 29 5.02 -3.89 -11.88
N LEU A 30 6.34 -3.70 -11.98
CA LEU A 30 7.00 -3.28 -13.22
C LEU A 30 7.32 -4.45 -14.17
N ARG A 31 7.35 -5.69 -13.68
CA ARG A 31 7.54 -6.89 -14.52
C ARG A 31 6.26 -7.36 -15.19
N GLU A 32 5.12 -7.18 -14.54
CA GLU A 32 3.83 -7.60 -15.10
C GLU A 32 3.44 -6.72 -16.30
N SER A 33 2.96 -7.35 -17.38
CA SER A 33 2.50 -6.65 -18.58
C SER A 33 1.31 -5.74 -18.24
N ARG A 34 1.20 -4.60 -18.93
CA ARG A 34 0.13 -3.61 -18.74
C ARG A 34 -1.26 -4.10 -19.19
N GLU A 35 -1.46 -5.41 -19.40
CA GLU A 35 -2.70 -5.97 -19.93
C GLU A 35 -3.92 -5.67 -19.05
N ASN A 36 -3.71 -5.47 -17.74
CA ASN A 36 -4.77 -5.12 -16.77
C ASN A 36 -4.97 -3.60 -16.59
N ALA A 37 -4.21 -2.75 -17.29
CA ALA A 37 -4.23 -1.29 -17.10
C ALA A 37 -5.56 -0.63 -17.48
N ASN A 38 -6.42 -1.33 -18.21
CA ASN A 38 -7.72 -0.81 -18.66
C ASN A 38 -8.74 -0.69 -17.52
N TYR A 39 -8.55 -1.41 -16.42
CA TYR A 39 -9.48 -1.41 -15.27
C TYR A 39 -8.79 -1.26 -13.93
N LEU A 40 -7.51 -1.63 -13.84
CA LEU A 40 -6.69 -1.39 -12.67
C LEU A 40 -6.02 -0.03 -12.81
N GLY A 41 -6.55 0.97 -12.10
CA GLY A 41 -5.99 2.31 -12.02
C GLY A 41 -4.66 2.23 -11.29
N TRP A 42 -4.70 2.24 -9.95
CA TRP A 42 -3.50 2.29 -9.12
C TRP A 42 -3.29 1.01 -8.32
N ARG A 43 -2.02 0.70 -8.05
CA ARG A 43 -1.59 -0.29 -7.06
C ARG A 43 -0.72 0.42 -6.05
N TYR A 44 -0.89 0.15 -4.77
CA TYR A 44 -0.15 0.84 -3.73
C TYR A 44 0.06 0.03 -2.46
N VAL A 45 1.05 0.47 -1.68
CA VAL A 45 1.33 0.01 -0.33
C VAL A 45 1.49 1.24 0.55
N GLY A 46 0.74 1.33 1.64
CA GLY A 46 0.94 2.33 2.69
C GLY A 46 1.19 1.68 4.04
N THR A 47 2.21 2.13 4.75
CA THR A 47 2.61 1.57 6.05
C THR A 47 2.22 2.48 7.19
N GLY A 48 2.03 1.92 8.39
CA GLY A 48 1.62 2.70 9.57
C GLY A 48 2.63 3.78 9.98
N ASN A 49 3.91 3.62 9.61
CA ASN A 49 4.95 4.63 9.84
C ASN A 49 5.08 5.67 8.70
N GLY A 50 4.31 5.54 7.62
CA GLY A 50 4.21 6.56 6.56
C GLY A 50 5.07 6.31 5.32
N VAL A 51 5.61 5.10 5.12
CA VAL A 51 6.15 4.72 3.81
C VAL A 51 4.96 4.46 2.88
N PHE A 52 4.98 5.12 1.72
CA PHE A 52 3.96 4.95 0.70
C PHE A 52 4.63 4.67 -0.65
N ARG A 53 4.11 3.66 -1.36
CA ARG A 53 4.53 3.26 -2.71
C ARG A 53 3.30 3.15 -3.58
N MET A 54 3.39 3.61 -4.82
CA MET A 54 2.28 3.51 -5.76
C MET A 54 2.76 3.35 -7.20
N THR A 55 1.95 2.71 -8.03
CA THR A 55 2.19 2.59 -9.46
C THR A 55 0.89 2.53 -10.29
N PRO A 56 0.85 3.16 -11.49
CA PRO A 56 1.76 4.21 -11.93
C PRO A 56 1.91 5.36 -10.91
N GLY A 57 3.09 6.01 -10.90
CA GLY A 57 3.34 7.14 -10.02
C GLY A 57 2.50 8.35 -10.43
N THR A 58 1.97 9.10 -9.46
CA THR A 58 1.20 10.33 -9.69
C THR A 58 1.57 11.42 -8.68
N LEU A 59 1.08 12.64 -8.90
CA LEU A 59 1.23 13.74 -7.96
C LEU A 59 0.13 13.65 -6.89
N LEU A 60 0.54 13.51 -5.64
CA LEU A 60 -0.35 13.57 -4.48
C LEU A 60 -0.11 14.85 -3.68
N ALA A 61 -1.11 15.23 -2.87
CA ALA A 61 -0.95 16.31 -1.91
C ALA A 61 0.21 16.01 -0.95
N LYS A 62 1.01 17.02 -0.59
CA LYS A 62 2.10 16.87 0.39
C LYS A 62 1.62 16.36 1.76
N SER A 63 0.36 16.65 2.08
CA SER A 63 -0.33 16.21 3.30
C SER A 63 -1.00 14.84 3.17
N TYR A 64 -0.84 14.14 2.04
CA TYR A 64 -1.44 12.84 1.83
C TYR A 64 -0.95 11.85 2.88
N ASP A 65 -1.90 11.24 3.58
CA ASP A 65 -1.66 10.24 4.59
C ASP A 65 -2.43 8.96 4.20
N PRO A 66 -1.74 7.87 3.83
CA PRO A 66 -2.39 6.63 3.43
C PRO A 66 -3.20 6.01 4.58
N THR A 67 -2.85 6.26 5.84
CA THR A 67 -3.51 5.66 7.00
C THR A 67 -4.91 6.20 7.26
N LYS A 68 -5.25 7.34 6.62
CA LYS A 68 -6.56 8.00 6.72
C LYS A 68 -7.49 7.67 5.56
N GLN A 69 -7.05 6.84 4.62
CA GLN A 69 -7.82 6.55 3.41
C GLN A 69 -8.84 5.42 3.63
N PRO A 70 -9.97 5.42 2.90
CA PRO A 70 -11.01 4.39 3.04
C PRO A 70 -10.47 2.96 2.88
N TRP A 71 -9.57 2.74 1.93
CA TRP A 71 -8.94 1.43 1.69
C TRP A 71 -8.12 0.93 2.87
N TYR A 72 -7.43 1.83 3.59
CA TYR A 72 -6.61 1.47 4.74
C TYR A 72 -7.50 1.02 5.89
N HIS A 73 -8.53 1.80 6.22
CA HIS A 73 -9.50 1.46 7.27
C HIS A 73 -10.28 0.18 6.95
N THR A 74 -10.63 -0.02 5.67
CA THR A 74 -11.34 -1.23 5.21
C THR A 74 -10.50 -2.49 5.43
N ALA A 75 -9.22 -2.47 5.07
CA ALA A 75 -8.33 -3.60 5.32
C ALA A 75 -8.10 -3.84 6.83
N ILE A 76 -7.89 -2.78 7.61
CA ILE A 76 -7.70 -2.88 9.07
C ILE A 76 -8.93 -3.45 9.77
N SER A 77 -10.13 -3.18 9.26
CA SER A 77 -11.38 -3.74 9.80
C SER A 77 -11.59 -5.21 9.39
N ASN A 78 -10.91 -5.68 8.33
CA ASN A 78 -11.06 -7.01 7.73
C ASN A 78 -9.71 -7.74 7.65
N ARG A 79 -8.97 -7.75 8.76
CA ARG A 79 -7.61 -8.29 8.85
C ARG A 79 -7.50 -9.71 8.31
N GLY A 80 -6.56 -9.93 7.39
CA GLY A 80 -6.31 -11.23 6.78
C GLY A 80 -7.24 -11.60 5.62
N LEU A 81 -8.20 -10.73 5.27
CA LEU A 81 -9.06 -10.90 4.10
C LEU A 81 -8.72 -9.85 3.04
N VAL A 82 -9.00 -10.16 1.78
CA VAL A 82 -9.09 -9.13 0.73
C VAL A 82 -10.47 -8.50 0.84
N ALA A 83 -10.53 -7.21 1.16
CA ALA A 83 -11.77 -6.50 1.38
C ALA A 83 -11.96 -5.39 0.35
N LEU A 84 -13.20 -5.21 -0.11
CA LEU A 84 -13.58 -4.14 -1.03
C LEU A 84 -14.11 -2.94 -0.28
N THR A 85 -13.72 -1.73 -0.69
CA THR A 85 -14.30 -0.50 -0.16
C THR A 85 -15.70 -0.26 -0.75
N THR A 86 -16.47 0.62 -0.12
CA THR A 86 -17.54 1.33 -0.85
C THR A 86 -16.91 2.26 -1.89
N PRO A 87 -17.62 2.67 -2.95
CA PRO A 87 -17.12 3.65 -3.91
C PRO A 87 -16.70 4.96 -3.22
N TYR A 88 -15.55 5.51 -3.59
CA TYR A 88 -15.07 6.81 -3.08
C TYR A 88 -14.23 7.54 -4.14
N MET A 89 -13.98 8.84 -3.92
CA MET A 89 -13.16 9.65 -4.83
C MET A 89 -11.66 9.35 -4.63
N ASP A 90 -10.98 8.92 -5.69
CA ASP A 90 -9.55 8.67 -5.68
C ASP A 90 -8.74 9.97 -5.48
N ALA A 91 -7.73 9.90 -4.61
CA ALA A 91 -6.79 10.99 -4.37
C ALA A 91 -5.79 11.19 -5.52
N GLY A 92 -5.54 10.16 -6.32
CA GLY A 92 -4.68 10.19 -7.51
C GLY A 92 -5.34 10.78 -8.76
N GLY A 93 -6.63 11.13 -8.69
CA GLY A 93 -7.38 11.77 -9.78
C GLY A 93 -8.06 10.80 -10.76
N ALA A 94 -8.18 9.51 -10.44
CA ALA A 94 -8.86 8.52 -11.29
C ALA A 94 -10.41 8.65 -11.28
N GLY A 95 -10.97 9.56 -10.48
CA GLY A 95 -12.41 9.70 -10.29
C GLY A 95 -12.93 8.75 -9.19
N VAL A 96 -14.15 8.23 -9.36
CA VAL A 96 -14.75 7.31 -8.38
C VAL A 96 -14.20 5.89 -8.58
N VAL A 97 -13.67 5.31 -7.51
CA VAL A 97 -13.05 3.97 -7.50
C VAL A 97 -13.64 3.08 -6.41
N ILE A 98 -13.52 1.77 -6.61
CA ILE A 98 -13.64 0.75 -5.57
C ILE A 98 -12.27 0.10 -5.43
N THR A 99 -11.80 -0.06 -4.20
CA THR A 99 -10.47 -0.61 -3.93
C THR A 99 -10.56 -1.99 -3.33
N ALA A 100 -9.78 -2.94 -3.86
CA ALA A 100 -9.44 -4.16 -3.13
C ALA A 100 -8.22 -3.91 -2.23
N ALA A 101 -8.39 -4.10 -0.93
CA ALA A 101 -7.37 -3.81 0.07
C ALA A 101 -7.08 -5.03 0.96
N HIS A 102 -5.82 -5.18 1.37
CA HIS A 102 -5.37 -6.28 2.21
C HIS A 102 -4.26 -5.85 3.17
N THR A 103 -4.31 -6.35 4.41
CA THR A 103 -3.31 -6.05 5.44
C THR A 103 -1.99 -6.78 5.20
N LEU A 104 -0.88 -6.08 5.39
CA LEU A 104 0.49 -6.61 5.39
C LEU A 104 1.00 -6.72 6.82
N TYR A 105 1.64 -7.83 7.16
CA TYR A 105 2.16 -8.10 8.50
C TYR A 105 3.69 -8.06 8.52
N TYR A 106 4.27 -7.82 9.69
CA TYR A 106 5.71 -7.97 9.87
C TYR A 106 6.12 -9.42 9.69
N GLY A 107 7.18 -9.67 8.91
CA GLY A 107 7.76 -10.99 8.72
C GLY A 107 8.21 -11.62 10.04
N LYS A 108 7.93 -12.92 10.22
CA LYS A 108 8.43 -13.73 11.33
C LYS A 108 9.40 -14.79 10.80
N ALA A 109 10.32 -15.24 11.66
CA ALA A 109 11.36 -16.19 11.28
C ALA A 109 10.82 -17.58 10.89
N ASP A 110 9.64 -17.94 11.39
CA ASP A 110 8.92 -19.17 11.08
C ASP A 110 7.99 -19.04 9.86
N HIS A 111 7.91 -17.86 9.24
CA HIS A 111 7.00 -17.53 8.13
C HIS A 111 5.52 -17.74 8.42
N VAL A 112 5.13 -17.89 9.70
CA VAL A 112 3.73 -18.07 10.09
C VAL A 112 3.15 -16.71 10.48
N HIS A 113 2.03 -16.35 9.87
CA HIS A 113 1.29 -15.14 10.19
C HIS A 113 -0.10 -15.47 10.72
N HIS A 114 -0.51 -14.73 11.75
CA HIS A 114 -1.85 -14.77 12.31
C HIS A 114 -2.53 -13.42 12.11
N THR A 115 -3.86 -13.42 12.00
CA THR A 115 -4.62 -12.18 11.76
C THR A 115 -4.53 -11.18 12.91
N ASN A 116 -4.16 -11.63 14.11
CA ASN A 116 -3.90 -10.79 15.28
C ASN A 116 -2.47 -10.21 15.33
N ASP A 117 -1.56 -10.62 14.43
CA ASP A 117 -0.20 -10.10 14.36
C ASP A 117 -0.16 -8.62 14.05
N GLN A 118 0.89 -7.92 14.47
CA GLN A 118 1.04 -6.50 14.18
C GLN A 118 1.04 -6.24 12.67
N VAL A 119 0.11 -5.38 12.24
CA VAL A 119 0.00 -4.93 10.85
C VAL A 119 1.11 -3.90 10.58
N MET A 120 1.97 -4.19 9.61
CA MET A 120 3.00 -3.28 9.10
C MET A 120 2.36 -2.18 8.25
N GLY A 121 1.39 -2.55 7.43
CA GLY A 121 0.75 -1.67 6.47
C GLY A 121 -0.40 -2.34 5.75
N VAL A 122 -0.87 -1.70 4.68
CA VAL A 122 -1.94 -2.18 3.84
C VAL A 122 -1.50 -2.03 2.38
N MET A 123 -1.79 -3.04 1.57
CA MET A 123 -1.72 -2.94 0.12
C MET A 123 -3.12 -2.73 -0.45
N GLY A 124 -3.23 -2.00 -1.55
CA GLY A 124 -4.49 -1.74 -2.24
C GLY A 124 -4.33 -1.69 -3.75
N ALA A 125 -5.44 -1.92 -4.42
CA ALA A 125 -5.56 -1.90 -5.87
C ALA A 125 -6.90 -1.27 -6.26
N ASP A 126 -6.86 -0.18 -7.03
CA ASP A 126 -8.03 0.61 -7.41
C ASP A 126 -8.61 0.11 -8.73
N PHE A 127 -9.91 -0.10 -8.71
CA PHE A 127 -10.71 -0.44 -9.87
C PHE A 127 -11.65 0.73 -10.16
N SER A 128 -11.65 1.20 -11.41
CA SER A 128 -12.58 2.25 -11.82
C SER A 128 -14.02 1.73 -11.73
N LEU A 129 -14.98 2.59 -11.39
CA LEU A 129 -16.39 2.16 -11.31
C LEU A 129 -16.90 1.62 -12.66
N VAL A 130 -16.34 2.10 -13.78
CA VAL A 130 -16.63 1.60 -15.14
C VAL A 130 -16.34 0.10 -15.28
N TYR A 131 -15.34 -0.43 -14.57
CA TYR A 131 -15.06 -1.87 -14.57
C TYR A 131 -16.24 -2.69 -13.99
N PHE A 132 -16.92 -2.19 -12.96
CA PHE A 132 -18.00 -2.92 -12.29
C PHE A 132 -19.37 -2.80 -12.95
N HIS A 133 -19.51 -1.94 -13.97
CA HIS A 133 -20.74 -1.77 -14.73
C HIS A 133 -20.72 -2.49 -16.10
N ARG A 134 -19.75 -3.39 -16.31
CA ARG A 134 -19.67 -4.25 -17.50
C ARG A 134 -20.23 -5.65 -17.24
#